data_AF-A0A1B6FES0-F1
#
_entry.id   AF-A0A1B6FES0-F1
#
_cell.length_a   1.000
_cell.length_b   1.000
_cell.length_c   1.000
_cell.angle_alpha   90.00
_cell.angle_beta   90.00
_cell.angle_gamma   90.00
#
_symmetry.space_group_name_H-M   'P 1'
#
loop_
_entity.id
_entity.type
_entity.pdbx_description
1 polymer ?
#
loop_
_entity_poly.entity_id
_entity_poly.type
_entity_poly.pdbx_seq_one_letter_code
_entity_poly.pdbx_strand_id
1 'polypeptide(L)'
;MDNAGGRRRERTGSKHSALEDQALDQIAKEAEARLAAKRQARAEAREIRMRELERMQRESEDGDKVYDIYSTPDAVNRSVRAGSVVTPRSLLSSNNSYHSSRRSSEDSLEEVNSIRDVRHELKELEEKFRKAMIANAQLDNEKAAVAYQVDLFKDRYEELEEQNLQLLREHKETCRQLEHTKRHRTKLQEDLEVTNTQLSELVQLIQEKGLVVVEGDCSSSDEESEETEPRPKKRPKKALVSAEVADVLQQGSGSLDVRLKKFVEERNELVDELRRVKMELEEERAHSRGRHTNGPTDDSEDIQREANKLL
;
A
#
# COMPACT_ATOMS: atom_id res chain seq x y z
N MET A 1 49.63 -5.11 32.69
CA MET A 1 48.97 -4.03 33.44
C MET A 1 48.83 -2.89 32.46
N ASP A 2 47.61 -2.61 32.01
CA ASP A 2 47.08 -1.23 31.88
C ASP A 2 45.66 -1.29 31.33
N ASN A 3 44.75 -0.83 32.18
CA ASN A 3 43.31 -0.85 32.06
C ASN A 3 42.86 0.61 32.09
N ALA A 4 42.26 1.12 31.01
CA ALA A 4 41.49 2.37 30.97
C ALA A 4 40.86 2.47 29.57
N GLY A 5 39.58 2.73 29.35
CA GLY A 5 38.47 3.12 30.20
C GLY A 5 37.31 3.43 29.25
N GLY A 6 36.47 2.43 28.97
CA GLY A 6 35.30 2.60 28.10
C GLY A 6 34.21 3.39 28.83
N ARG A 7 34.05 4.68 28.47
CA ARG A 7 32.91 5.49 28.93
C ARG A 7 31.61 4.96 28.32
N ARG A 8 30.91 4.16 29.11
CA ARG A 8 29.52 3.75 28.91
C ARG A 8 28.63 5.00 29.05
N ARG A 9 28.23 5.61 27.94
CA ARG A 9 27.15 6.63 27.95
C ARG A 9 25.85 5.93 28.32
N GLU A 10 25.39 6.20 29.54
CA GLU A 10 24.15 5.65 30.08
C GLU A 10 22.90 6.16 29.35
N ARG A 11 21.87 5.31 29.42
CA ARG A 11 20.52 5.38 28.85
C ARG A 11 19.68 6.55 29.40
N THR A 12 20.12 7.79 29.24
CA THR A 12 19.29 8.98 29.58
C THR A 12 18.59 9.60 28.37
N GLY A 13 19.02 9.27 27.14
CA GLY A 13 18.43 9.81 25.90
C GLY A 13 17.08 9.21 25.50
N SER A 14 16.71 8.02 26.00
CA SER A 14 15.51 7.29 25.50
C SER A 14 14.18 7.90 25.96
N LYS A 15 14.15 8.57 27.11
CA LYS A 15 12.92 9.23 27.62
C LYS A 15 12.81 10.66 27.12
N HIS A 16 13.93 11.36 26.98
CA HIS A 16 13.99 12.69 26.37
C HIS A 16 13.60 12.65 24.88
N SER A 17 14.11 11.66 24.13
CA SER A 17 13.74 11.46 22.72
C SER A 17 12.24 11.21 22.55
N ALA A 18 11.64 10.36 23.39
CA ALA A 18 10.21 10.05 23.28
C ALA A 18 9.30 11.25 23.60
N LEU A 19 9.71 12.12 24.53
CA LEU A 19 8.97 13.35 24.85
C LEU A 19 9.19 14.43 23.78
N GLU A 20 10.39 14.54 23.22
CA GLU A 20 10.71 15.44 22.11
C GLU A 20 9.95 15.01 20.83
N ASP A 21 9.91 13.72 20.51
CA ASP A 21 9.17 13.20 19.37
C ASP A 21 7.66 13.45 19.52
N GLN A 22 7.11 13.27 20.73
CA GLN A 22 5.70 13.63 21.02
C GLN A 22 5.43 15.14 20.89
N ALA A 23 6.40 15.99 21.26
CA ALA A 23 6.28 17.44 21.09
C ALA A 23 6.32 17.84 19.61
N LEU A 24 7.20 17.21 18.81
CA LEU A 24 7.27 17.43 17.37
C LEU A 24 5.99 17.00 16.65
N ASP A 25 5.41 15.86 17.04
CA ASP A 25 4.13 15.39 16.51
C ASP A 25 2.97 16.35 16.83
N GLN A 26 2.95 16.93 18.04
CA GLN A 26 1.95 17.93 18.42
C GLN A 26 2.09 19.21 17.61
N ILE A 27 3.32 19.69 17.42
CA ILE A 27 3.60 20.87 16.59
C ILE A 27 3.19 20.64 15.14
N ALA A 28 3.47 19.46 14.59
CA ALA A 28 3.06 19.09 13.23
C ALA A 28 1.54 19.08 13.07
N LYS A 29 0.82 18.44 14.01
CA LYS A 29 -0.65 18.41 14.02
C LYS A 29 -1.26 19.80 14.18
N GLU A 30 -0.69 20.64 15.05
CA GLU A 30 -1.17 22.01 15.22
C GLU A 30 -0.93 22.87 13.97
N ALA A 31 0.22 22.70 13.31
CA ALA A 31 0.52 23.38 12.05
C ALA A 31 -0.43 22.94 10.92
N GLU A 32 -0.73 21.64 10.83
CA GLU A 32 -1.70 21.10 9.87
C GLU A 32 -3.11 21.62 10.15
N ALA A 33 -3.56 21.61 11.42
CA ALA A 33 -4.85 22.14 11.81
C ALA A 33 -4.99 23.65 11.50
N ARG A 34 -3.93 24.43 11.73
CA ARG A 34 -3.89 25.86 11.34
C ARG A 34 -3.99 26.04 9.82
N LEU A 35 -3.28 25.23 9.04
CA LEU A 35 -3.38 25.24 7.58
C LEU A 35 -4.79 24.87 7.11
N ALA A 36 -5.38 23.82 7.68
CA ALA A 36 -6.73 23.39 7.38
C ALA A 36 -7.78 24.47 7.71
N ALA A 37 -7.67 25.11 8.88
CA ALA A 37 -8.54 26.23 9.25
C ALA A 37 -8.40 27.41 8.29
N LYS A 38 -7.16 27.72 7.83
CA LYS A 38 -6.91 28.76 6.84
C LYS A 38 -7.54 28.41 5.48
N ARG A 39 -7.46 27.15 5.05
CA ARG A 39 -8.14 26.65 3.84
C ARG A 39 -9.66 26.76 3.95
N GLN A 40 -10.22 26.40 5.10
CA GLN A 40 -11.65 26.49 5.35
C GLN A 40 -12.12 27.95 5.35
N ALA A 41 -11.42 28.85 6.05
CA ALA A 41 -11.76 30.28 6.06
C ALA A 41 -11.71 30.90 4.66
N ARG A 42 -10.75 30.49 3.82
CA ARG A 42 -10.69 30.90 2.40
C ARG A 42 -11.87 30.34 1.61
N ALA A 43 -12.21 29.07 1.78
CA ALA A 43 -13.36 28.47 1.13
C ALA A 43 -14.67 29.16 1.52
N GLU A 44 -14.86 29.44 2.81
CA GLU A 44 -16.03 30.19 3.32
C GLU A 44 -16.05 31.62 2.78
N ALA A 45 -14.90 32.30 2.69
CA ALA A 45 -14.81 33.63 2.10
C ALA A 45 -15.20 33.63 0.61
N ARG A 46 -14.78 32.61 -0.16
CA ARG A 46 -15.23 32.42 -1.55
C ARG A 46 -16.75 32.23 -1.62
N GLU A 47 -17.30 31.40 -0.74
CA GLU A 47 -18.72 31.07 -0.70
C GLU A 47 -19.58 32.30 -0.37
N ILE A 48 -19.14 33.13 0.60
CA ILE A 48 -19.82 34.39 0.95
C ILE A 48 -19.80 35.37 -0.21
N ARG A 49 -18.63 35.57 -0.84
CA ARG A 49 -18.51 36.46 -2.02
C ARG A 49 -19.34 35.98 -3.20
N MET A 50 -19.41 34.67 -3.45
CA MET A 50 -20.23 34.10 -4.53
C MET A 50 -21.72 34.33 -4.29
N ARG A 51 -22.21 34.16 -3.05
CA ARG A 51 -23.60 34.51 -2.71
C ARG A 51 -23.89 36.00 -2.88
N GLU A 52 -22.95 36.86 -2.51
CA GLU A 52 -23.14 38.31 -2.63
C GLU A 52 -23.17 38.76 -4.09
N LEU A 53 -22.32 38.18 -4.94
CA LEU A 53 -22.38 38.35 -6.39
C LEU A 53 -23.72 37.92 -6.99
N GLU A 54 -24.18 36.72 -6.64
CA GLU A 54 -25.46 36.18 -7.12
C GLU A 54 -26.63 37.07 -6.70
N ARG A 55 -26.57 37.60 -5.47
CA ARG A 55 -27.53 38.57 -4.96
C ARG A 55 -27.50 39.88 -5.75
N MET A 56 -26.33 40.43 -6.03
CA MET A 56 -26.17 41.65 -6.82
C MET A 56 -26.67 41.48 -8.26
N GLN A 57 -26.40 40.33 -8.89
CA GLN A 57 -26.93 40.02 -10.22
C GLN A 57 -28.46 39.96 -10.21
N ARG A 58 -29.04 39.29 -9.22
CA ARG A 58 -30.50 39.18 -9.08
C ARG A 58 -31.17 40.54 -8.83
N GLU A 59 -30.57 41.38 -7.99
CA GLU A 59 -31.07 42.74 -7.72
C GLU A 59 -30.93 43.66 -8.96
N SER A 60 -29.88 43.49 -9.78
CA SER A 60 -29.72 44.21 -11.05
C SER A 60 -30.76 43.79 -12.10
N GLU A 61 -31.00 42.49 -12.26
CA GLU A 61 -32.01 41.95 -13.19
C GLU A 61 -33.43 42.42 -12.82
N ASP A 62 -33.72 42.54 -11.53
CA ASP A 62 -35.01 43.05 -11.05
C ASP A 62 -35.11 44.58 -11.17
N GLY A 63 -34.00 45.31 -11.02
CA GLY A 63 -33.90 46.74 -11.28
C GLY A 63 -34.17 47.12 -12.74
N ASP A 64 -33.62 46.36 -13.69
CA ASP A 64 -33.85 46.56 -15.13
C ASP A 64 -35.32 46.36 -15.51
N LYS A 65 -35.99 45.34 -14.95
CA LYS A 65 -37.43 45.10 -15.17
C LYS A 65 -38.29 46.25 -14.67
N VAL A 66 -37.97 46.81 -13.50
CA VAL A 66 -38.69 47.95 -12.93
C VAL A 66 -38.45 49.19 -13.79
N TYR A 67 -37.21 49.44 -14.23
CA TYR A 67 -36.89 50.61 -15.05
C TYR A 67 -37.49 50.58 -16.46
N ASP A 68 -37.65 49.39 -17.05
CA ASP A 68 -38.31 49.20 -18.35
C ASP A 68 -39.83 49.47 -18.29
N ILE A 69 -40.46 49.15 -17.16
CA ILE A 69 -41.86 49.48 -16.85
C ILE A 69 -42.09 51.00 -16.77
N TYR A 70 -41.10 51.77 -16.27
CA TYR A 70 -41.22 53.23 -16.14
C TYR A 70 -40.68 54.00 -17.36
N SER A 71 -39.85 53.40 -18.20
CA SER A 71 -39.27 54.05 -19.40
C SER A 71 -40.18 54.03 -20.63
N THR A 72 -41.29 53.28 -20.61
CA THR A 72 -42.26 53.20 -21.72
C THR A 72 -43.54 53.99 -21.40
N PRO A 73 -43.66 55.27 -21.81
CA PRO A 73 -44.86 56.07 -21.52
C PRO A 73 -46.14 55.54 -22.22
N ASP A 74 -46.00 54.63 -23.20
CA ASP A 74 -47.12 54.04 -23.96
C ASP A 74 -47.63 52.68 -23.42
N ALA A 75 -46.97 52.06 -22.44
CA ALA A 75 -47.34 50.72 -21.96
C ALA A 75 -48.51 50.71 -20.96
N VAL A 76 -48.81 51.86 -20.33
CA VAL A 76 -49.83 51.95 -19.26
C VAL A 76 -51.25 51.69 -19.78
N ASN A 77 -51.48 51.71 -21.10
CA ASN A 77 -52.81 51.45 -21.70
C ASN A 77 -53.02 50.03 -22.24
N ARG A 78 -52.06 49.09 -22.13
CA ARG A 78 -52.19 47.74 -22.73
C ARG A 78 -52.28 46.58 -21.74
N SER A 79 -52.17 46.81 -20.43
CA SER A 79 -52.17 45.74 -19.42
C SER A 79 -53.53 45.43 -18.78
N VAL A 80 -54.63 46.06 -19.23
CA VAL A 80 -55.97 45.78 -18.69
C VAL A 80 -57.01 45.60 -19.81
N ARG A 81 -56.86 44.57 -20.64
CA ARG A 81 -57.97 44.07 -21.48
C ARG A 81 -57.75 42.65 -21.99
N ALA A 82 -57.77 41.69 -21.06
CA ALA A 82 -58.25 40.35 -21.36
C ALA A 82 -59.73 40.30 -20.92
N GLY A 83 -60.65 40.42 -21.88
CA GLY A 83 -62.08 40.23 -21.67
C GLY A 83 -62.97 41.39 -22.10
N SER A 84 -63.89 41.08 -23.00
CA SER A 84 -65.16 41.78 -23.29
C SER A 84 -65.26 42.65 -24.57
N VAL A 85 -65.90 42.02 -25.57
CA VAL A 85 -67.04 42.47 -26.40
C VAL A 85 -66.97 43.82 -27.14
N VAL A 86 -66.96 43.70 -28.47
CA VAL A 86 -67.68 44.47 -29.52
C VAL A 86 -68.10 45.91 -29.20
N THR A 87 -67.46 46.88 -29.88
CA THR A 87 -68.08 48.03 -30.58
C THR A 87 -67.00 48.84 -31.32
N PRO A 88 -67.18 49.23 -32.60
CA PRO A 88 -66.37 50.27 -33.23
C PRO A 88 -67.14 51.59 -33.21
N ARG A 89 -66.66 52.59 -32.47
CA ARG A 89 -67.06 53.98 -32.67
C ARG A 89 -65.82 54.84 -32.87
N SER A 90 -65.65 55.24 -34.12
CA SER A 90 -64.95 56.44 -34.57
C SER A 90 -65.21 57.62 -33.64
N LEU A 91 -64.16 58.38 -33.29
CA LEU A 91 -64.19 59.84 -33.32
C LEU A 91 -62.79 60.42 -33.56
N LEU A 92 -62.66 60.95 -34.77
CA LEU A 92 -61.78 61.99 -35.26
C LEU A 92 -61.64 63.14 -34.24
N SER A 93 -60.39 63.54 -33.93
CA SER A 93 -60.11 64.88 -33.39
C SER A 93 -59.19 65.61 -34.35
N SER A 94 -59.80 66.10 -35.43
CA SER A 94 -59.27 67.19 -36.24
C SER A 94 -59.54 68.49 -35.51
N ASN A 95 -58.52 69.09 -34.89
CA ASN A 95 -58.61 70.47 -34.45
C ASN A 95 -57.80 71.34 -35.40
N ASN A 96 -58.49 71.84 -36.40
CA ASN A 96 -58.02 72.82 -37.37
C ASN A 96 -58.28 74.21 -36.78
N SER A 97 -57.26 74.85 -36.24
CA SER A 97 -57.34 76.24 -35.78
C SER A 97 -56.67 77.15 -36.82
N TYR A 98 -57.44 77.53 -37.84
CA TYR A 98 -57.10 78.65 -38.71
C TYR A 98 -57.26 79.96 -37.94
N HIS A 99 -56.16 80.56 -37.50
CA HIS A 99 -56.10 82.00 -37.30
C HIS A 99 -55.22 82.64 -38.38
N SER A 100 -55.92 83.30 -39.30
CA SER A 100 -55.48 84.39 -40.16
C SER A 100 -54.45 85.31 -39.50
N SER A 101 -53.30 85.53 -40.15
CA SER A 101 -52.86 86.87 -40.57
C SER A 101 -51.56 86.79 -41.37
N ARG A 102 -51.63 87.24 -42.63
CA ARG A 102 -50.49 87.39 -43.53
C ARG A 102 -49.68 88.62 -43.11
N ARG A 103 -48.60 88.40 -42.36
CA ARG A 103 -47.48 89.35 -42.19
C ARG A 103 -46.17 88.58 -42.19
N SER A 104 -45.51 88.57 -43.36
CA SER A 104 -44.06 88.61 -43.57
C SER A 104 -43.15 88.21 -42.39
N SER A 105 -42.66 86.96 -42.38
CA SER A 105 -41.24 86.62 -42.16
C SER A 105 -41.00 85.14 -42.50
N GLU A 106 -40.23 84.88 -43.56
CA GLU A 106 -39.70 83.54 -43.90
C GLU A 106 -38.66 83.07 -42.88
N ASP A 107 -38.15 83.99 -42.06
CA ASP A 107 -37.12 83.82 -41.03
C ASP A 107 -37.57 82.99 -39.81
N SER A 108 -38.88 82.92 -39.53
CA SER A 108 -39.39 82.20 -38.34
C SER A 108 -39.57 80.70 -38.56
N LEU A 109 -39.72 80.23 -39.81
CA LEU A 109 -39.83 78.79 -40.10
C LEU A 109 -38.48 78.08 -39.99
N GLU A 110 -37.39 78.74 -40.40
CA GLU A 110 -36.01 78.28 -40.20
C GLU A 110 -35.68 78.15 -38.70
N GLU A 111 -36.06 79.14 -37.89
CA GLU A 111 -35.84 79.10 -36.43
C GLU A 111 -36.66 77.99 -35.74
N VAL A 112 -37.92 77.78 -36.14
CA VAL A 112 -38.76 76.69 -35.62
C VAL A 112 -38.27 75.31 -36.06
N ASN A 113 -37.76 75.17 -37.29
CA ASN A 113 -37.13 73.95 -37.78
C ASN A 113 -35.80 73.68 -37.07
N SER A 114 -34.96 74.70 -36.90
CA SER A 114 -33.69 74.63 -36.15
C SER A 114 -33.93 74.24 -34.68
N ILE A 115 -34.97 74.79 -34.03
CA ILE A 115 -35.35 74.38 -32.66
C ILE A 115 -35.81 72.92 -32.63
N ARG A 116 -36.50 72.45 -33.67
CA ARG A 116 -36.93 71.05 -33.79
C ARG A 116 -35.74 70.13 -33.99
N ASP A 117 -34.76 70.52 -34.80
CA ASP A 117 -33.53 69.78 -35.04
C ASP A 117 -32.64 69.74 -33.80
N VAL A 118 -32.47 70.86 -33.09
CA VAL A 118 -31.78 70.89 -31.78
C VAL A 118 -32.51 70.01 -30.76
N ARG A 119 -33.84 69.95 -30.77
CA ARG A 119 -34.61 69.01 -29.93
C ARG A 119 -34.41 67.55 -30.34
N HIS A 120 -34.24 67.26 -31.64
CA HIS A 120 -33.94 65.92 -32.12
C HIS A 120 -32.50 65.52 -31.76
N GLU A 121 -31.52 66.40 -31.94
CA GLU A 121 -30.13 66.20 -31.52
C GLU A 121 -30.02 66.03 -30.01
N LEU A 122 -30.76 66.82 -29.22
CA LEU A 122 -30.82 66.67 -27.77
C LEU A 122 -31.35 65.28 -27.39
N LYS A 123 -32.43 64.82 -28.03
CA LYS A 123 -32.96 63.46 -27.81
C LYS A 123 -31.96 62.38 -28.21
N GLU A 124 -31.27 62.53 -29.34
CA GLU A 124 -30.24 61.58 -29.75
C GLU A 124 -29.06 61.56 -28.78
N LEU A 125 -28.65 62.70 -28.24
CA LEU A 125 -27.61 62.80 -27.22
C LEU A 125 -28.07 62.17 -25.91
N GLU A 126 -29.32 62.40 -25.49
CA GLU A 126 -29.93 61.76 -24.33
C GLU A 126 -29.97 60.23 -24.48
N GLU A 127 -30.35 59.73 -25.66
CA GLU A 127 -30.34 58.30 -25.97
C GLU A 127 -28.93 57.70 -25.99
N LYS A 128 -27.95 58.41 -26.59
CA LYS A 128 -26.54 58.00 -26.60
C LYS A 128 -25.97 57.97 -25.18
N PHE A 129 -26.28 58.97 -24.36
CA PHE A 129 -25.88 59.01 -22.95
C PHE A 129 -26.51 57.87 -22.15
N ARG A 130 -27.80 57.60 -22.34
CA ARG A 130 -28.47 56.44 -21.72
C ARG A 130 -27.80 55.13 -22.10
N LYS A 131 -27.54 54.90 -23.40
CA LYS A 131 -26.84 53.69 -23.88
C LYS A 131 -25.45 53.55 -23.27
N ALA A 132 -24.70 54.66 -23.18
CA ALA A 132 -23.38 54.67 -22.56
C ALA A 132 -23.44 54.35 -21.06
N MET A 133 -24.43 54.87 -20.32
CA MET A 133 -24.61 54.53 -18.91
C MET A 133 -24.95 53.06 -18.70
N ILE A 134 -25.85 52.48 -19.53
CA ILE A 134 -26.19 51.06 -19.46
C ILE A 134 -24.95 50.20 -19.77
N ALA A 135 -24.21 50.53 -20.82
CA ALA A 135 -22.98 49.81 -21.17
C ALA A 135 -21.91 49.93 -20.07
N ASN A 136 -21.78 51.09 -19.44
CA ASN A 136 -20.84 51.28 -18.34
C ASN A 136 -21.21 50.44 -17.11
N ALA A 137 -22.50 50.38 -16.76
CA ALA A 137 -22.99 49.50 -15.70
C ALA A 137 -22.75 48.01 -16.02
N GLN A 138 -22.95 47.60 -17.27
CA GLN A 138 -22.63 46.24 -17.72
C GLN A 138 -21.14 45.93 -17.59
N LEU A 139 -20.26 46.84 -18.02
CA LEU A 139 -18.81 46.66 -17.88
C LEU A 139 -18.36 46.59 -16.42
N ASP A 140 -18.98 47.35 -15.52
CA ASP A 140 -18.69 47.24 -14.08
C ASP A 140 -19.10 45.88 -13.51
N ASN A 141 -20.23 45.33 -13.94
CA ASN A 141 -20.67 43.98 -13.58
C ASN A 141 -19.72 42.90 -14.12
N GLU A 142 -19.29 43.00 -15.38
CA GLU A 142 -18.32 42.09 -15.98
C GLU A 142 -16.96 42.17 -15.29
N LYS A 143 -16.48 43.38 -15.02
CA LYS A 143 -15.24 43.63 -14.28
C LYS A 143 -15.30 43.03 -12.88
N ALA A 144 -16.42 43.20 -12.18
CA ALA A 144 -16.64 42.57 -10.90
C ALA A 144 -16.53 41.05 -11.07
N ALA A 145 -17.33 40.43 -11.93
CA ALA A 145 -17.35 38.99 -12.16
C ALA A 145 -15.96 38.40 -12.47
N VAL A 146 -15.19 39.04 -13.37
CA VAL A 146 -13.82 38.62 -13.69
C VAL A 146 -12.88 38.76 -12.49
N ALA A 147 -13.02 39.83 -11.70
CA ALA A 147 -12.21 39.98 -10.48
C ALA A 147 -12.46 38.84 -9.48
N TYR A 148 -13.71 38.40 -9.31
CA TYR A 148 -14.03 37.23 -8.50
C TYR A 148 -13.43 35.94 -9.06
N GLN A 149 -13.47 35.76 -10.38
CA GLN A 149 -12.86 34.59 -11.01
C GLN A 149 -11.34 34.56 -10.80
N VAL A 150 -10.67 35.72 -10.93
CA VAL A 150 -9.23 35.85 -10.65
C VAL A 150 -8.94 35.50 -9.19
N ASP A 151 -9.75 35.99 -8.25
CA ASP A 151 -9.57 35.66 -6.85
C ASP A 151 -9.75 34.16 -6.62
N LEU A 152 -10.81 33.53 -7.15
CA LEU A 152 -11.01 32.07 -7.08
C LEU A 152 -9.79 31.29 -7.62
N PHE A 153 -9.22 31.73 -8.74
CA PHE A 153 -8.05 31.07 -9.32
C PHE A 153 -6.78 31.24 -8.50
N LYS A 154 -6.51 32.42 -7.92
CA LYS A 154 -5.37 32.60 -6.99
C LYS A 154 -5.47 31.63 -5.82
N ASP A 155 -6.67 31.51 -5.32
CA ASP A 155 -7.00 30.77 -4.12
C ASP A 155 -6.88 29.25 -4.40
N ARG A 156 -7.32 28.79 -5.59
CA ARG A 156 -7.06 27.44 -6.11
C ARG A 156 -5.57 27.19 -6.37
N TYR A 157 -4.85 28.18 -6.86
CA TYR A 157 -3.43 28.08 -7.13
C TYR A 157 -2.64 27.90 -5.84
N GLU A 158 -2.96 28.66 -4.79
CA GLU A 158 -2.36 28.50 -3.46
C GLU A 158 -2.64 27.11 -2.85
N GLU A 159 -3.83 26.55 -3.02
CA GLU A 159 -4.12 25.17 -2.61
C GLU A 159 -3.23 24.14 -3.34
N LEU A 160 -3.07 24.32 -4.66
CA LEU A 160 -2.22 23.43 -5.47
C LEU A 160 -0.75 23.55 -5.08
N GLU A 161 -0.27 24.76 -4.79
CA GLU A 161 1.10 24.97 -4.29
C GLU A 161 1.33 24.28 -2.95
N GLU A 162 0.39 24.39 -2.01
CA GLU A 162 0.47 23.70 -0.72
C GLU A 162 0.44 22.17 -0.87
N GLN A 163 -0.41 21.64 -1.76
CA GLN A 163 -0.46 20.21 -2.08
C GLN A 163 0.86 19.74 -2.70
N ASN A 164 1.46 20.53 -3.60
CA ASN A 164 2.74 20.21 -4.22
C ASN A 164 3.86 20.17 -3.16
N LEU A 165 3.90 21.16 -2.26
CA LEU A 165 4.86 21.19 -1.17
C LEU A 165 4.71 20.00 -0.21
N GLN A 166 3.47 19.56 0.06
CA GLN A 166 3.21 18.37 0.85
C GLN A 166 3.72 17.11 0.15
N LEU A 167 3.39 16.91 -1.14
CA LEU A 167 3.87 15.79 -1.93
C LEU A 167 5.40 15.74 -2.01
N LEU A 168 6.07 16.89 -2.13
CA LEU A 168 7.54 16.95 -2.11
C LEU A 168 8.13 16.50 -0.77
N ARG A 169 7.49 16.84 0.37
CA ARG A 169 7.92 16.40 1.70
C ARG A 169 7.73 14.89 1.86
N GLU A 170 6.55 14.38 1.50
CA GLU A 170 6.23 12.95 1.54
C GLU A 170 7.19 12.15 0.65
N HIS A 171 7.44 12.61 -0.58
CA HIS A 171 8.43 12.00 -1.47
C HIS A 171 9.82 11.95 -0.82
N LYS A 172 10.29 13.04 -0.21
CA LYS A 172 11.58 13.06 0.49
C LYS A 172 11.63 12.08 1.65
N GLU A 173 10.53 11.91 2.38
CA GLU A 173 10.44 10.96 3.49
C GLU A 173 10.43 9.50 3.00
N THR A 174 9.63 9.18 1.98
CA THR A 174 9.62 7.85 1.36
C THR A 174 11.00 7.48 0.80
N CYS A 175 11.73 8.41 0.17
CA CYS A 175 13.12 8.19 -0.23
C CYS A 175 14.02 7.84 0.97
N ARG A 176 13.87 8.51 2.11
CA ARG A 176 14.64 8.19 3.33
C ARG A 176 14.31 6.79 3.85
N GLN A 177 13.03 6.42 3.87
CA GLN A 177 12.57 5.09 4.27
C GLN A 177 13.08 4.00 3.32
N LEU A 178 13.07 4.26 2.01
CA LEU A 178 13.64 3.37 1.00
C LEU A 178 15.14 3.17 1.22
N GLU A 179 15.90 4.24 1.47
CA GLU A 179 17.32 4.14 1.76
C GLU A 179 17.60 3.39 3.07
N HIS A 180 16.77 3.57 4.10
CA HIS A 180 16.87 2.81 5.35
C HIS A 180 16.64 1.30 5.12
N THR A 181 15.56 0.95 4.42
CA THR A 181 15.22 -0.46 4.13
C THR A 181 16.25 -1.11 3.21
N LYS A 182 16.81 -0.38 2.23
CA LYS A 182 17.94 -0.86 1.42
C LYS A 182 19.14 -1.23 2.29
N ARG A 183 19.54 -0.37 3.23
CA ARG A 183 20.66 -0.66 4.16
C ARG A 183 20.37 -1.85 5.07
N HIS A 184 19.12 -2.05 5.48
CA HIS A 184 18.75 -3.21 6.26
C HIS A 184 18.81 -4.49 5.42
N ARG A 185 18.31 -4.44 4.17
CA ARG A 185 18.38 -5.55 3.22
C ARG A 185 19.82 -5.94 2.91
N THR A 186 20.73 -4.99 2.71
CA THR A 186 22.15 -5.31 2.45
C THR A 186 22.80 -6.03 3.64
N LYS A 187 22.54 -5.58 4.87
CA LYS A 187 23.04 -6.26 6.08
C LYS A 187 22.51 -7.70 6.18
N LEU A 188 21.21 -7.91 5.95
CA LEU A 188 20.63 -9.25 5.96
C LEU A 188 21.21 -10.14 4.84
N GLN A 189 21.56 -9.57 3.69
CA GLN A 189 22.25 -10.30 2.62
C GLN A 189 23.67 -10.70 3.05
N GLU A 190 24.43 -9.78 3.63
CA GLU A 190 25.77 -10.05 4.17
C GLU A 190 25.71 -11.15 5.25
N ASP A 191 24.76 -11.07 6.20
CA ASP A 191 24.56 -12.09 7.23
C ASP A 191 24.20 -13.45 6.61
N LEU A 192 23.31 -13.46 5.60
CA LEU A 192 22.92 -14.67 4.90
C LEU A 192 24.12 -15.29 4.14
N GLU A 193 24.94 -14.48 3.49
CA GLU A 193 26.16 -14.93 2.81
C GLU A 193 27.12 -15.58 3.80
N VAL A 194 27.37 -14.95 4.95
CA VAL A 194 28.23 -15.50 6.01
C VAL A 194 27.68 -16.81 6.56
N THR A 195 26.37 -16.91 6.80
CA THR A 195 25.79 -18.19 7.27
C THR A 195 25.85 -19.28 6.21
N ASN A 196 25.72 -18.95 4.92
CA ASN A 196 25.87 -19.91 3.83
C ASN A 196 27.31 -20.38 3.67
N THR A 197 28.31 -19.51 3.79
CA THR A 197 29.72 -19.93 3.74
C THR A 197 30.05 -20.85 4.91
N GLN A 198 29.62 -20.49 6.13
CA GLN A 198 29.76 -21.34 7.32
C GLN A 198 29.08 -22.70 7.13
N LEU A 199 27.88 -22.73 6.56
CA LEU A 199 27.17 -23.99 6.29
C LEU A 199 27.88 -24.83 5.23
N SER A 200 28.41 -24.20 4.18
CA SER A 200 29.21 -24.87 3.15
C SER A 200 30.49 -25.49 3.72
N GLU A 201 31.21 -24.76 4.58
CA GLU A 201 32.39 -25.27 5.29
C GLU A 201 32.04 -26.47 6.17
N LEU A 202 30.93 -26.40 6.92
CA LEU A 202 30.45 -27.52 7.72
C LEU A 202 30.09 -28.74 6.87
N VAL A 203 29.41 -28.54 5.74
CA VAL A 203 29.07 -29.64 4.80
C VAL A 203 30.34 -30.26 4.21
N GLN A 204 31.33 -29.45 3.83
CA GLN A 204 32.61 -29.93 3.35
C GLN A 204 33.34 -30.75 4.42
N LEU A 205 33.40 -30.26 5.67
CA LEU A 205 34.00 -31.01 6.78
C LEU A 205 33.28 -32.32 7.08
N ILE A 206 31.95 -32.34 7.03
CA ILE A 206 31.13 -33.56 7.18
C ILE A 206 31.52 -34.57 6.10
N GLN A 207 31.65 -34.12 4.85
CA GLN A 207 32.02 -34.97 3.71
C GLN A 207 33.47 -35.47 3.82
N GLU A 208 34.42 -34.63 4.21
CA GLU A 208 35.83 -35.00 4.45
C GLU A 208 35.97 -36.04 5.56
N LYS A 209 35.09 -36.01 6.56
CA LYS A 209 35.02 -37.02 7.64
C LYS A 209 34.25 -38.28 7.24
N GLY A 210 33.74 -38.37 6.01
CA GLY A 210 32.98 -39.52 5.52
C GLY A 210 31.64 -39.72 6.23
N LEU A 211 31.07 -38.64 6.76
CA LEU A 211 29.77 -38.65 7.44
C LEU A 211 28.65 -38.27 6.46
N VAL A 212 27.52 -38.96 6.57
CA VAL A 212 26.31 -38.76 5.78
C VAL A 212 25.16 -38.42 6.72
N VAL A 213 24.32 -37.47 6.30
CA VAL A 213 23.12 -37.10 7.05
C VAL A 213 22.01 -38.10 6.72
N VAL A 214 21.57 -38.84 7.73
CA VAL A 214 20.39 -39.71 7.64
C VAL A 214 19.21 -38.99 8.27
N GLU A 215 18.11 -38.86 7.52
CA GLU A 215 16.85 -38.34 8.05
C GLU A 215 16.13 -39.48 8.79
N GLY A 216 15.84 -39.24 10.07
CA GLY A 216 14.98 -40.11 10.87
C GLY A 216 13.52 -39.85 10.58
N ASP A 217 12.74 -40.92 10.39
CA ASP A 217 11.30 -40.83 10.19
C ASP A 217 10.63 -40.15 11.39
N CYS A 218 9.83 -39.12 11.12
CA CYS A 218 8.91 -38.55 12.09
C CYS A 218 7.74 -39.52 12.33
N SER A 219 7.96 -40.65 12.99
CA SER A 219 6.87 -41.43 13.54
C SER A 219 6.58 -40.95 14.96
N SER A 220 5.73 -39.94 15.09
CA SER A 220 4.93 -39.83 16.29
C SER A 220 3.49 -39.73 15.84
N SER A 221 2.80 -40.86 15.95
CA SER A 221 1.35 -40.94 16.07
C SER A 221 0.93 -39.93 17.15
N ASP A 222 0.46 -38.76 16.75
CA ASP A 222 -0.34 -37.90 17.59
C ASP A 222 -1.62 -37.68 16.79
N GLU A 223 -2.61 -38.48 17.17
CA GLU A 223 -4.01 -38.33 16.85
C GLU A 223 -4.45 -36.87 17.07
N GLU A 224 -5.37 -36.46 16.21
CA GLU A 224 -6.15 -35.23 16.19
C GLU A 224 -6.11 -34.38 17.47
N SER A 225 -5.59 -33.16 17.36
CA SER A 225 -5.88 -32.09 18.30
C SER A 225 -6.00 -30.79 17.51
N GLU A 226 -7.24 -30.46 17.17
CA GLU A 226 -7.68 -29.13 16.75
C GLU A 226 -7.22 -28.10 17.79
N GLU A 227 -6.18 -27.30 17.49
CA GLU A 227 -5.99 -26.01 18.14
C GLU A 227 -5.13 -25.04 17.31
N THR A 228 -5.79 -23.94 17.00
CA THR A 228 -5.46 -22.68 16.34
C THR A 228 -4.12 -22.02 16.73
N GLU A 229 -2.97 -22.55 16.32
CA GLU A 229 -1.70 -21.78 16.28
C GLU A 229 -0.75 -22.38 15.21
N PRO A 230 0.00 -21.58 14.42
CA PRO A 230 0.97 -22.10 13.47
C PRO A 230 2.21 -22.58 14.23
N ARG A 231 2.14 -23.77 14.85
CA ARG A 231 3.33 -24.40 15.42
C ARG A 231 4.28 -24.80 14.30
N PRO A 232 5.61 -24.65 14.50
CA PRO A 232 6.58 -25.07 13.51
C PRO A 232 6.43 -26.57 13.26
N LYS A 233 6.14 -26.95 12.00
CA LYS A 233 6.13 -28.35 11.55
C LYS A 233 7.40 -29.03 12.09
N LYS A 234 7.25 -30.05 12.95
CA LYS A 234 8.38 -30.80 13.53
C LYS A 234 9.24 -31.30 12.39
N ARG A 235 10.44 -30.71 12.23
CA ARG A 235 11.39 -31.12 11.19
C ARG A 235 11.89 -32.53 11.49
N PRO A 236 12.08 -33.38 10.48
CA PRO A 236 12.66 -34.71 10.68
C PRO A 236 13.98 -34.58 11.43
N LYS A 237 14.17 -35.43 12.44
CA LYS A 237 15.41 -35.46 13.21
C LYS A 237 16.51 -35.94 12.27
N LYS A 238 17.58 -35.17 12.14
CA LYS A 238 18.73 -35.49 11.29
C LYS A 238 19.85 -36.03 12.16
N ALA A 239 20.43 -37.16 11.78
CA ALA A 239 21.59 -37.75 12.45
C ALA A 239 22.77 -37.83 11.48
N LEU A 240 23.99 -37.66 11.99
CA LEU A 240 25.23 -37.86 11.24
C LEU A 240 25.76 -39.26 11.52
N VAL A 241 25.98 -40.04 10.47
CA VAL A 241 26.46 -41.43 10.55
C VAL A 241 27.56 -41.64 9.50
N SER A 242 28.51 -42.56 9.70
CA SER A 242 29.51 -42.85 8.66
C SER A 242 28.83 -43.42 7.39
N ALA A 243 29.45 -43.21 6.23
CA ALA A 243 28.95 -43.71 4.94
C ALA A 243 28.67 -45.22 4.97
N GLU A 244 29.59 -46.01 5.54
CA GLU A 244 29.43 -47.46 5.69
C GLU A 244 28.18 -47.83 6.49
N VAL A 245 27.92 -47.13 7.59
CA VAL A 245 26.75 -47.40 8.43
C VAL A 245 25.47 -46.90 7.74
N ALA A 246 25.53 -45.80 6.99
CA ALA A 246 24.39 -45.32 6.20
C ALA A 246 23.98 -46.32 5.11
N ASP A 247 24.96 -46.93 4.42
CA ASP A 247 24.71 -47.97 3.40
C ASP A 247 24.09 -49.22 4.03
N VAL A 248 24.62 -49.67 5.17
CA VAL A 248 24.05 -50.79 5.94
C VAL A 248 22.62 -50.48 6.39
N LEU A 249 22.35 -49.24 6.83
CA LEU A 249 21.00 -48.81 7.21
C LEU A 249 20.04 -48.75 6.02
N GLN A 250 20.50 -48.44 4.80
CA GLN A 250 19.66 -48.44 3.59
C GLN A 250 19.24 -49.85 3.14
N GLN A 251 20.03 -50.88 3.42
CA GLN A 251 19.73 -52.26 3.02
C GLN A 251 18.55 -52.86 3.82
N GLY A 252 18.24 -52.32 5.00
CA GLY A 252 17.12 -52.75 5.82
C GLY A 252 15.79 -52.10 5.43
N SER A 253 14.69 -52.83 5.57
CA SER A 253 13.33 -52.29 5.44
C SER A 253 12.68 -52.05 6.82
N GLY A 254 12.00 -50.90 6.95
CA GLY A 254 11.31 -50.48 8.18
C GLY A 254 11.96 -49.28 8.88
N SER A 255 11.41 -48.89 10.03
CA SER A 255 11.95 -47.79 10.83
C SER A 255 13.40 -48.07 11.27
N LEU A 256 14.15 -47.03 11.62
CA LEU A 256 15.54 -47.17 12.09
C LEU A 256 15.65 -48.19 13.24
N ASP A 257 14.73 -48.13 14.20
CA ASP A 257 14.71 -49.04 15.35
C ASP A 257 14.46 -50.50 14.94
N VAL A 258 13.56 -50.74 13.98
CA VAL A 258 13.28 -52.09 13.46
C VAL A 258 14.49 -52.65 12.71
N ARG A 259 15.19 -51.81 11.93
CA ARG A 259 16.41 -52.19 11.22
C ARG A 259 17.55 -52.54 12.18
N LEU A 260 17.79 -51.69 13.18
CA LEU A 260 18.79 -51.94 14.22
C LEU A 260 18.51 -53.24 14.98
N LYS A 261 17.24 -53.53 15.28
CA LYS A 261 16.85 -54.76 15.96
C LYS A 261 17.14 -56.02 15.13
N LYS A 262 16.80 -56.02 13.84
CA LYS A 262 17.11 -57.13 12.92
C LYS A 262 18.61 -57.42 12.83
N PHE A 263 19.43 -56.38 12.68
CA PHE A 263 20.90 -56.54 12.67
C PHE A 263 21.44 -57.15 13.97
N VAL A 264 20.86 -56.79 15.11
CA VAL A 264 21.22 -57.37 16.41
C VAL A 264 20.85 -58.85 16.49
N GLU A 265 19.69 -59.23 15.95
CA GLU A 265 19.21 -60.62 15.87
C GLU A 265 20.12 -61.46 14.96
N GLU A 266 20.37 -61.03 13.72
CA GLU A 266 21.26 -61.72 12.76
C GLU A 266 22.69 -61.90 13.33
N ARG A 267 23.22 -60.86 13.99
CA ARG A 267 24.52 -60.96 14.67
C ARG A 267 24.51 -62.04 15.76
N ASN A 268 23.43 -62.15 16.53
CA ASN A 268 23.33 -63.17 17.57
C ASN A 268 23.24 -64.58 16.97
N GLU A 269 22.48 -64.76 15.89
CA GLU A 269 22.37 -66.03 15.16
C GLU A 269 23.74 -66.50 14.64
N LEU A 270 24.49 -65.60 13.99
CA LEU A 270 25.85 -65.89 13.52
C LEU A 270 26.81 -66.24 14.67
N VAL A 271 26.69 -65.56 15.82
CA VAL A 271 27.48 -65.87 17.01
C VAL A 271 27.16 -67.28 17.52
N ASP A 272 25.88 -67.69 17.50
CA ASP A 272 25.46 -69.02 17.92
C ASP A 272 25.86 -70.11 16.93
N GLU A 273 25.86 -69.84 15.63
CA GLU A 273 26.45 -70.72 14.62
C GLU A 273 27.96 -70.89 14.82
N LEU A 274 28.68 -69.80 15.07
CA LEU A 274 30.12 -69.83 15.31
C LEU A 274 30.47 -70.63 16.58
N ARG A 275 29.63 -70.53 17.61
CA ARG A 275 29.73 -71.40 18.80
C ARG A 275 29.47 -72.86 18.48
N ARG A 276 28.45 -73.18 17.67
CA ARG A 276 28.15 -74.56 17.24
C ARG A 276 29.30 -75.17 16.45
N VAL A 277 29.78 -74.47 15.42
CA VAL A 277 30.93 -74.91 14.61
C VAL A 277 32.19 -75.05 15.47
N LYS A 278 32.40 -74.17 16.45
CA LYS A 278 33.51 -74.30 17.39
C LYS A 278 33.39 -75.55 18.27
N MET A 279 32.19 -75.87 18.77
CA MET A 279 31.93 -77.10 19.51
C MET A 279 32.16 -78.34 18.64
N GLU A 280 31.63 -78.36 17.41
CA GLU A 280 31.84 -79.45 16.45
C GLU A 280 33.33 -79.65 16.12
N LEU A 281 34.09 -78.56 15.97
CA LEU A 281 35.53 -78.62 15.72
C LEU A 281 36.32 -79.06 16.97
N GLU A 282 35.88 -78.69 18.17
CA GLU A 282 36.44 -79.19 19.43
C GLU A 282 36.15 -80.69 19.60
N GLU A 283 34.94 -81.14 19.25
CA GLU A 283 34.54 -82.54 19.21
C GLU A 283 35.33 -83.33 18.18
N GLU A 284 35.50 -82.82 16.95
CA GLU A 284 36.27 -83.49 15.91
C GLU A 284 37.77 -83.54 16.25
N ARG A 285 38.31 -82.50 16.90
CA ARG A 285 39.66 -82.53 17.48
C ARG A 285 39.77 -83.54 18.62
N ALA A 286 38.75 -83.69 19.45
CA ALA A 286 38.72 -84.71 20.50
C ALA A 286 38.62 -86.13 19.90
N HIS A 287 37.81 -86.32 18.85
CA HIS A 287 37.69 -87.58 18.11
C HIS A 287 38.97 -87.93 17.34
N SER A 288 39.64 -86.95 16.73
CA SER A 288 40.95 -87.10 16.07
C SER A 288 42.05 -87.47 17.06
N ARG A 289 42.04 -86.87 18.27
CA ARG A 289 42.93 -87.26 19.37
C ARG A 289 42.61 -88.66 19.91
N GLY A 290 41.35 -89.09 19.88
CA GLY A 290 40.93 -90.45 20.24
C GLY A 290 41.22 -91.52 19.17
N ARG A 291 41.39 -91.15 17.90
CA ARG A 291 41.69 -92.09 16.80
C ARG A 291 43.17 -92.42 16.65
N HIS A 292 44.06 -91.62 17.25
CA HIS A 292 45.52 -91.84 17.18
C HIS A 292 46.07 -92.88 18.18
N THR A 293 45.22 -93.68 18.83
CA THR A 293 45.64 -94.72 19.81
C THR A 293 45.08 -96.12 19.55
N ASN A 294 44.47 -96.41 18.40
CA ASN A 294 44.01 -97.77 18.09
C ASN A 294 44.79 -98.36 16.91
N GLY A 295 46.02 -98.79 17.20
CA GLY A 295 46.77 -99.71 16.34
C GLY A 295 46.19 -101.14 16.45
N PRO A 296 46.34 -101.98 15.41
CA PRO A 296 45.89 -103.37 15.45
C PRO A 296 46.95 -104.21 16.16
N THR A 297 46.80 -104.44 17.45
CA THR A 297 47.66 -105.36 18.22
C THR A 297 46.83 -106.05 19.30
N ASP A 298 46.08 -107.09 18.92
CA ASP A 298 45.56 -108.05 19.93
C ASP A 298 45.32 -109.48 19.41
N ASP A 299 45.72 -109.82 18.17
CA ASP A 299 45.61 -111.21 17.67
C ASP A 299 46.90 -112.04 17.84
N SER A 300 48.01 -111.42 18.27
CA SER A 300 49.29 -112.13 18.40
C SER A 300 49.45 -112.90 19.72
N GLU A 301 48.77 -112.48 20.80
CA GLU A 301 48.91 -113.12 22.11
C GLU A 301 48.08 -114.40 22.25
N ASP A 302 46.93 -114.47 21.57
CA ASP A 302 46.06 -115.65 21.59
C ASP A 302 46.61 -116.79 20.73
N ILE A 303 47.25 -116.50 19.60
CA ILE A 303 47.94 -117.50 18.76
C ILE A 303 49.12 -118.14 19.51
N GLN A 304 49.83 -117.37 20.34
CA GLN A 304 50.97 -117.87 21.12
C GLN A 304 50.55 -118.68 22.35
N ARG A 305 49.33 -118.49 22.88
CA ARG A 305 48.76 -119.32 23.95
C ARG A 305 48.25 -120.67 23.43
N GLU A 306 47.69 -120.72 22.21
CA GLU A 306 47.28 -122.00 21.60
C GLU A 306 48.48 -122.87 21.20
N ALA A 307 49.57 -122.27 20.71
CA ALA A 307 50.79 -123.01 20.34
C ALA A 307 51.47 -123.72 21.52
N ASN A 308 51.38 -123.17 22.74
CA ASN A 308 51.96 -123.76 23.95
C ASN A 308 51.08 -124.82 24.62
N LYS A 309 49.90 -125.13 24.06
CA LYS A 309 49.02 -126.19 24.55
C LYS A 309 49.19 -127.51 23.79
N LEU A 310 50.06 -127.55 22.79
CA LEU A 310 50.28 -128.69 21.88
C LEU A 310 51.74 -129.23 21.89
N LEU A 311 52.55 -128.84 22.87
CA LEU A 311 53.87 -129.43 23.16
C LEU A 311 53.89 -129.95 24.60
#